data_AF-A0A954NTB0-F1
#
_entry.id   AF-A0A954NTB0-F1
#
_cell.length_a   1.000
_cell.length_b   1.000
_cell.length_c   1.000
_cell.angle_alpha   90.00
_cell.angle_beta   90.00
_cell.angle_gamma   90.00
#
_symmetry.space_group_name_H-M   'P 1'
#
loop_
_entity.id
_entity.type
_entity.pdbx_description
1 polymer ?
#
loop_
_entity_poly.entity_id
_entity_poly.type
_entity_poly.pdbx_seq_one_letter_code
_entity_poly.pdbx_strand_id
1 'polypeptide(L)'
;MTLRLLIATVLLTIPLTAFAAGPDAADLQASRTRGINFLRTTQSEDGSWTASDSVGISGLVTTALLKSGVSADDPTVAKALEHLEAFVQEDGGIYHQASQHRNYETSIALLAFQAANTDGRYNPLVVKAVAFLKGMQWDESEGIDQSDTAYGGAGYGSHERPDMSNTQFMLDAFAAAGLTKDDP
;
A
#
# COMPACT_ATOMS: atom_id res chain seq x y z
N MET A 1 57.69 -8.43 -54.56
CA MET A 1 56.96 -7.16 -54.38
C MET A 1 55.58 -7.50 -53.87
N THR A 2 55.38 -7.48 -52.55
CA THR A 2 54.15 -7.93 -51.87
C THR A 2 53.41 -6.70 -51.33
N LEU A 3 52.30 -6.35 -51.96
CA LEU A 3 51.45 -5.22 -51.59
C LEU A 3 50.51 -5.65 -50.45
N ARG A 4 50.66 -5.08 -49.26
CA ARG A 4 49.73 -5.27 -48.13
C ARG A 4 48.61 -4.22 -48.23
N LEU A 5 47.37 -4.67 -48.37
CA LEU A 5 46.18 -3.83 -48.34
C LEU A 5 45.76 -3.61 -46.88
N LEU A 6 45.80 -2.37 -46.40
CA LEU A 6 45.26 -1.97 -45.10
C LEU A 6 43.81 -1.54 -45.29
N ILE A 7 42.86 -2.34 -44.82
CA ILE A 7 41.44 -1.98 -44.75
C ILE A 7 41.22 -1.30 -43.40
N ALA A 8 40.94 -0.01 -43.40
CA ALA A 8 40.55 0.74 -42.22
C ALA A 8 39.03 0.55 -41.99
N THR A 9 38.67 -0.17 -40.94
CA THR A 9 37.27 -0.33 -40.52
C THR A 9 36.82 0.93 -39.79
N VAL A 10 35.97 1.73 -40.43
CA VAL A 10 35.29 2.86 -39.76
C VAL A 10 34.09 2.29 -38.99
N LEU A 11 34.19 2.21 -37.66
CA LEU A 11 33.02 1.95 -36.82
C LEU A 11 32.16 3.23 -36.76
N LEU A 12 30.98 3.18 -37.38
CA LEU A 12 29.96 4.22 -37.25
C LEU A 12 29.23 4.01 -35.91
N THR A 13 29.52 4.84 -34.91
CA THR A 13 28.75 4.87 -33.66
C THR A 13 27.44 5.59 -33.92
N ILE A 14 26.33 4.85 -34.02
CA ILE A 14 24.99 5.43 -34.04
C ILE A 14 24.60 5.74 -32.59
N PRO A 15 24.30 7.00 -32.22
CA PRO A 15 23.83 7.29 -30.88
C PRO A 15 22.43 6.70 -30.70
N LEU A 16 22.27 5.79 -29.75
CA LEU A 16 20.95 5.37 -29.27
C LEU A 16 20.32 6.57 -28.57
N THR A 17 19.37 7.24 -29.23
CA THR A 17 18.44 8.12 -28.52
C THR A 17 17.51 7.26 -27.69
N ALA A 18 17.73 7.23 -26.37
CA ALA A 18 16.79 6.62 -25.45
C ALA A 18 15.45 7.35 -25.56
N PHE A 19 14.40 6.66 -25.99
CA PHE A 19 13.04 7.16 -25.83
C PHE A 19 12.77 7.27 -24.32
N ALA A 20 12.47 8.48 -23.85
CA ALA A 20 11.98 8.67 -22.49
C ALA A 20 10.64 7.94 -22.38
N ALA A 21 10.63 6.79 -21.71
CA ALA A 21 9.41 6.06 -21.42
C ALA A 21 8.68 6.75 -20.26
N GLY A 22 7.43 7.17 -20.49
CA GLY A 22 6.56 7.75 -19.45
C GLY A 22 5.93 9.09 -19.87
N PRO A 23 4.99 9.60 -19.06
CA PRO A 23 4.39 10.91 -19.28
C PRO A 23 5.43 12.03 -19.06
N ASP A 24 5.17 13.20 -19.66
CA ASP A 24 5.91 14.41 -19.32
C ASP A 24 5.78 14.72 -17.81
N ALA A 25 6.88 15.16 -17.20
CA ALA A 25 6.93 15.38 -15.76
C ALA A 25 5.96 16.48 -15.30
N ALA A 26 5.76 17.54 -16.10
CA ALA A 26 4.81 18.60 -15.80
C ALA A 26 3.37 18.10 -15.93
N ASP A 27 3.07 17.28 -16.95
CA ASP A 27 1.74 16.67 -17.13
C ASP A 27 1.39 15.70 -15.99
N LEU A 28 2.38 14.91 -15.53
CA LEU A 28 2.24 14.05 -14.37
C LEU A 28 1.95 14.87 -13.10
N GLN A 29 2.72 15.93 -12.87
CA GLN A 29 2.53 16.79 -11.70
C GLN A 29 1.19 17.52 -11.73
N ALA A 30 0.75 18.00 -12.90
CA ALA A 30 -0.55 18.62 -13.08
C ALA A 30 -1.68 17.63 -12.79
N SER A 31 -1.55 16.38 -13.26
CA SER A 31 -2.53 15.32 -13.00
C SER A 31 -2.61 14.94 -11.52
N ARG A 32 -1.46 14.81 -10.83
CA ARG A 32 -1.41 14.59 -9.38
C ARG A 32 -2.07 15.74 -8.61
N THR A 33 -1.77 16.98 -8.97
CA THR A 33 -2.38 18.17 -8.34
C THR A 33 -3.90 18.15 -8.46
N ARG A 34 -4.44 17.83 -9.63
CA ARG A 34 -5.89 17.69 -9.83
C ARG A 34 -6.49 16.58 -8.97
N GLY A 35 -5.82 15.44 -8.89
CA GLY A 35 -6.23 14.31 -8.03
C GLY A 35 -6.28 14.69 -6.55
N ILE A 36 -5.21 15.32 -6.03
CA ILE A 36 -5.15 15.80 -4.64
C ILE A 36 -6.29 16.77 -4.35
N ASN A 37 -6.52 17.74 -5.24
CA ASN A 37 -7.59 18.72 -5.05
C ASN A 37 -8.97 18.07 -5.05
N PHE A 38 -9.23 17.13 -5.95
CA PHE A 38 -10.49 16.37 -5.95
C PHE A 38 -10.72 15.66 -4.62
N LEU A 39 -9.72 14.91 -4.14
CA LEU A 39 -9.80 14.17 -2.87
C LEU A 39 -10.05 15.11 -1.69
N ARG A 40 -9.37 16.26 -1.63
CA ARG A 40 -9.64 17.29 -0.61
C ARG A 40 -11.09 17.79 -0.63
N THR A 41 -11.61 18.12 -1.81
CA THR A 41 -12.96 18.69 -1.95
C THR A 41 -14.10 17.70 -1.74
N THR A 42 -13.79 16.40 -1.77
CA THR A 42 -14.77 15.32 -1.64
C THR A 42 -14.71 14.59 -0.31
N GLN A 43 -13.82 15.02 0.60
CA GLN A 43 -13.75 14.50 1.95
C GLN A 43 -15.03 14.88 2.72
N SER A 44 -15.61 13.92 3.42
CA SER A 44 -16.76 14.11 4.30
C SER A 44 -16.39 14.92 5.56
N GLU A 45 -17.40 15.43 6.26
CA GLU A 45 -17.21 16.20 7.49
C GLU A 45 -16.57 15.39 8.63
N ASP A 46 -16.61 14.08 8.60
CA ASP A 46 -15.98 13.19 9.58
C ASP A 46 -14.56 12.76 9.18
N GLY A 47 -14.05 13.20 8.02
CA GLY A 47 -12.73 12.83 7.51
C GLY A 47 -12.73 11.65 6.53
N SER A 48 -13.88 10.99 6.32
CA SER A 48 -14.02 9.82 5.44
C SER A 48 -14.17 10.18 3.95
N TRP A 49 -14.12 9.14 3.11
CA TRP A 49 -14.60 9.18 1.72
C TRP A 49 -15.64 8.09 1.49
N THR A 50 -16.61 8.39 0.61
CA THR A 50 -17.74 7.51 0.22
C THR A 50 -18.74 7.21 1.33
N ALA A 51 -18.31 6.60 2.44
CA ALA A 51 -19.12 6.36 3.62
C ALA A 51 -18.25 6.27 4.88
N SER A 52 -18.81 6.67 6.02
CA SER A 52 -18.09 6.73 7.31
C SER A 52 -17.53 5.37 7.74
N ASP A 53 -18.22 4.28 7.41
CA ASP A 53 -17.82 2.90 7.73
C ASP A 53 -16.94 2.25 6.65
N SER A 54 -16.65 2.94 5.55
CA SER A 54 -15.78 2.44 4.47
C SER A 54 -14.30 2.64 4.78
N VAL A 55 -13.83 2.01 5.86
CA VAL A 55 -12.46 2.15 6.39
C VAL A 55 -11.39 1.94 5.31
N GLY A 56 -11.55 0.91 4.49
CA GLY A 56 -10.61 0.60 3.40
C GLY A 56 -10.53 1.70 2.32
N ILE A 57 -11.65 2.36 1.99
CA ILE A 57 -11.64 3.47 1.01
C ILE A 57 -10.90 4.67 1.61
N SER A 58 -11.25 5.06 2.84
CA SER A 58 -10.61 6.18 3.53
C SER A 58 -9.11 5.93 3.74
N GLY A 59 -8.71 4.71 4.10
CA GLY A 59 -7.30 4.31 4.23
C GLY A 59 -6.55 4.38 2.90
N LEU A 60 -7.17 3.94 1.79
CA LEU A 60 -6.56 3.98 0.46
C LEU A 60 -6.34 5.44 0.01
N VAL A 61 -7.35 6.29 0.19
CA VAL A 61 -7.25 7.72 -0.15
C VAL A 61 -6.18 8.41 0.69
N THR A 62 -6.15 8.14 2.00
CA THR A 62 -5.14 8.71 2.92
C THR A 62 -3.73 8.30 2.51
N THR A 63 -3.52 7.01 2.20
CA THR A 63 -2.26 6.48 1.68
C THR A 63 -1.84 7.18 0.39
N ALA A 64 -2.79 7.39 -0.54
CA ALA A 64 -2.52 8.05 -1.81
C ALA A 64 -2.11 9.52 -1.65
N LEU A 65 -2.75 10.26 -0.74
CA LEU A 65 -2.39 11.65 -0.41
C LEU A 65 -0.97 11.73 0.16
N LEU A 66 -0.67 10.92 1.18
CA LEU A 66 0.65 10.85 1.80
C LEU A 66 1.75 10.49 0.78
N LYS A 67 1.54 9.43 -0.02
CA LYS A 67 2.48 9.03 -1.08
C LYS A 67 2.60 10.05 -2.22
N SER A 68 1.63 10.95 -2.36
CA SER A 68 1.69 12.07 -3.30
C SER A 68 2.41 13.30 -2.74
N GLY A 69 2.96 13.21 -1.52
CA GLY A 69 3.75 14.26 -0.87
C GLY A 69 2.91 15.25 -0.04
N VAL A 70 1.63 14.96 0.21
CA VAL A 70 0.83 15.75 1.16
C VAL A 70 1.28 15.41 2.58
N SER A 71 1.59 16.43 3.39
CA SER A 71 2.05 16.23 4.77
C SER A 71 1.01 15.54 5.64
N ALA A 72 1.45 14.76 6.63
CA ALA A 72 0.57 14.21 7.67
C ALA A 72 -0.09 15.31 8.52
N ASP A 73 0.48 16.51 8.55
CA ASP A 73 -0.07 17.69 9.24
C ASP A 73 -1.03 18.50 8.35
N ASP A 74 -1.21 18.13 7.07
CA ASP A 74 -2.23 18.74 6.22
C ASP A 74 -3.62 18.46 6.83
N PRO A 75 -4.50 19.47 6.96
CA PRO A 75 -5.80 19.28 7.63
C PRO A 75 -6.65 18.14 7.06
N THR A 76 -6.59 17.89 5.74
CA THR A 76 -7.31 16.78 5.11
C THR A 76 -6.74 15.44 5.57
N VAL A 77 -5.41 15.30 5.61
CA VAL A 77 -4.75 14.05 6.00
C VAL A 77 -4.86 13.81 7.50
N ALA A 78 -4.62 14.84 8.32
CA ALA A 78 -4.72 14.75 9.78
C ALA A 78 -6.12 14.28 10.21
N LYS A 79 -7.16 14.85 9.61
CA LYS A 79 -8.56 14.47 9.88
C LYS A 79 -8.89 13.05 9.41
N ALA A 80 -8.33 12.62 8.28
CA ALA A 80 -8.50 11.26 7.80
C ALA A 80 -7.80 10.23 8.71
N LEU A 81 -6.61 10.56 9.22
CA LEU A 81 -5.91 9.72 10.20
C LEU A 81 -6.70 9.62 11.51
N GLU A 82 -7.22 10.73 12.04
CA GLU A 82 -8.11 10.74 13.22
C GLU A 82 -9.35 9.85 13.00
N HIS A 83 -9.98 9.95 11.82
CA HIS A 83 -11.10 9.09 11.45
C HIS A 83 -10.72 7.60 11.44
N LEU A 84 -9.56 7.24 10.87
CA LEU A 84 -9.07 5.87 10.84
C LEU A 84 -8.71 5.35 12.25
N GLU A 85 -8.20 6.20 13.14
CA GLU A 85 -7.90 5.83 14.53
C GLU A 85 -9.16 5.40 15.30
N ALA A 86 -10.32 5.97 14.97
CA ALA A 86 -11.60 5.58 15.57
C ALA A 86 -12.03 4.14 15.24
N PHE A 87 -11.38 3.48 14.28
CA PHE A 87 -11.62 2.09 13.89
C PHE A 87 -10.60 1.10 14.44
N VAL A 88 -9.63 1.55 15.25
CA VAL A 88 -8.71 0.65 15.95
C VAL A 88 -9.49 -0.18 16.97
N GLN A 89 -9.37 -1.49 16.87
CA GLN A 89 -10.06 -2.46 17.71
C GLN A 89 -9.15 -2.96 18.85
N GLU A 90 -9.76 -3.58 19.86
CA GLU A 90 -9.01 -4.14 21.01
C GLU A 90 -8.05 -5.26 20.61
N ASP A 91 -8.37 -6.02 19.56
CA ASP A 91 -7.54 -7.09 19.00
C ASP A 91 -6.38 -6.58 18.12
N GLY A 92 -6.29 -5.26 17.92
CA GLY A 92 -5.25 -4.62 17.11
C GLY A 92 -5.62 -4.40 15.65
N GLY A 93 -6.74 -4.95 15.16
CA GLY A 93 -7.24 -4.68 13.81
C GLY A 93 -7.71 -3.24 13.65
N ILE A 94 -7.84 -2.79 12.39
CA ILE A 94 -8.35 -1.46 12.04
C ILE A 94 -9.48 -1.65 11.03
N TYR A 95 -10.70 -1.73 11.55
CA TYR A 95 -11.87 -2.10 10.76
C TYR A 95 -13.16 -1.62 11.42
N HIS A 96 -14.24 -1.51 10.64
CA HIS A 96 -15.57 -1.27 11.22
C HIS A 96 -16.11 -2.54 11.89
N GLN A 97 -16.69 -2.45 13.09
CA GLN A 97 -17.09 -3.64 13.89
C GLN A 97 -18.00 -4.64 13.15
N ALA A 98 -18.86 -4.16 12.24
CA ALA A 98 -19.72 -5.02 11.41
C ALA A 98 -19.07 -5.53 10.11
N SER A 99 -17.82 -5.12 9.83
CA SER A 99 -17.13 -5.43 8.58
C SER A 99 -16.81 -6.92 8.46
N GLN A 100 -16.98 -7.44 7.26
CA GLN A 100 -16.52 -8.77 6.86
C GLN A 100 -15.17 -8.72 6.14
N HIS A 101 -14.55 -7.53 6.04
CA HIS A 101 -13.34 -7.24 5.24
C HIS A 101 -12.14 -6.85 6.10
N ARG A 102 -12.03 -7.42 7.30
CA ARG A 102 -11.10 -6.98 8.36
C ARG A 102 -9.63 -7.03 7.95
N ASN A 103 -9.22 -8.05 7.19
CA ASN A 103 -7.85 -8.13 6.66
C ASN A 103 -7.58 -6.98 5.69
N TYR A 104 -8.48 -6.77 4.72
CA TYR A 104 -8.37 -5.69 3.74
C TYR A 104 -8.31 -4.32 4.38
N GLU A 105 -9.26 -4.01 5.27
CA GLU A 105 -9.35 -2.72 5.96
C GLU A 105 -8.11 -2.46 6.81
N THR A 106 -7.67 -3.46 7.59
CA THR A 106 -6.49 -3.33 8.46
C THR A 106 -5.22 -3.15 7.64
N SER A 107 -5.05 -3.93 6.56
CA SER A 107 -3.88 -3.82 5.68
C SER A 107 -3.78 -2.43 5.04
N ILE A 108 -4.88 -1.92 4.50
CA ILE A 108 -4.91 -0.61 3.85
C ILE A 108 -4.72 0.53 4.85
N ALA A 109 -5.36 0.47 6.03
CA ALA A 109 -5.19 1.47 7.07
C ALA A 109 -3.75 1.48 7.60
N LEU A 110 -3.12 0.32 7.75
CA LEU A 110 -1.72 0.20 8.17
C LEU A 110 -0.76 0.91 7.20
N LEU A 111 -1.01 0.83 5.89
CA LEU A 111 -0.23 1.59 4.90
C LEU A 111 -0.33 3.11 5.12
N ALA A 112 -1.53 3.61 5.46
CA ALA A 112 -1.74 5.03 5.72
C ALA A 112 -1.01 5.48 6.99
N PHE A 113 -1.18 4.75 8.09
CA PHE A 113 -0.51 5.05 9.36
C PHE A 113 1.00 5.02 9.21
N GLN A 114 1.55 3.98 8.56
CA GLN A 114 2.98 3.87 8.35
C GLN A 114 3.53 4.98 7.46
N ALA A 115 2.80 5.39 6.41
CA ALA A 115 3.21 6.53 5.57
C ALA A 115 3.21 7.86 6.34
N ALA A 116 2.36 8.00 7.37
CA ALA A 116 2.32 9.17 8.25
C ALA A 116 3.29 9.09 9.44
N ASN A 117 3.91 7.93 9.70
CA ASN A 117 4.65 7.62 10.92
C ASN A 117 6.11 8.11 10.90
N THR A 118 6.36 9.36 10.49
CA THR A 118 7.73 9.90 10.33
C THR A 118 8.43 10.20 11.66
N ASP A 119 7.67 10.36 12.74
CA ASP A 119 8.15 10.64 14.10
C ASP A 119 7.99 9.43 15.05
N GLY A 120 7.48 8.30 14.54
CA GLY A 120 7.25 7.09 15.32
C GLY A 120 5.98 7.09 16.18
N ARG A 121 5.11 8.11 16.06
CA ARG A 121 3.87 8.23 16.89
C ARG A 121 2.91 7.04 16.74
N TYR A 122 2.91 6.37 15.59
CA TYR A 122 2.05 5.23 15.30
C TYR A 122 2.72 3.87 15.55
N ASN A 123 3.96 3.82 16.06
CA ASN A 123 4.67 2.55 16.31
C ASN A 123 3.84 1.54 17.13
N PRO A 124 3.17 1.92 18.25
CA PRO A 124 2.35 0.98 19.01
C PRO A 124 1.16 0.42 18.22
N LEU A 125 0.54 1.26 17.38
CA LEU A 125 -0.58 0.87 16.51
C LEU A 125 -0.10 -0.09 15.43
N VAL A 126 1.01 0.23 14.74
CA VAL A 126 1.63 -0.60 13.71
C VAL A 126 1.95 -2.00 14.23
N VAL A 127 2.56 -2.11 15.41
CA VAL A 127 2.89 -3.42 16.02
C VAL A 127 1.64 -4.27 16.26
N LYS A 128 0.55 -3.66 16.77
CA LYS A 128 -0.71 -4.37 17.02
C LYS A 128 -1.40 -4.79 15.73
N ALA A 129 -1.43 -3.92 14.72
CA ALA A 129 -2.02 -4.22 13.43
C ALA A 129 -1.27 -5.35 12.70
N VAL A 130 0.06 -5.37 12.77
CA VAL A 130 0.87 -6.49 12.26
C VAL A 130 0.52 -7.79 12.98
N ALA A 131 0.42 -7.79 14.30
CA ALA A 131 0.06 -8.98 15.07
C ALA A 131 -1.34 -9.50 14.71
N PHE A 132 -2.31 -8.60 14.53
CA PHE A 132 -3.65 -8.94 14.05
C PHE A 132 -3.59 -9.60 12.66
N LEU A 133 -2.91 -8.99 11.70
CA LEU A 133 -2.80 -9.50 10.32
C LEU A 133 -2.09 -10.87 10.26
N LYS A 134 -1.07 -11.09 11.10
CA LYS A 134 -0.43 -12.42 11.19
C LYS A 134 -1.41 -13.50 11.63
N GLY A 135 -2.31 -13.19 12.56
CA GLY A 135 -3.37 -14.11 12.99
C GLY A 135 -4.47 -14.33 11.95
N MET A 136 -4.47 -13.58 10.84
CA MET A 136 -5.40 -13.76 9.71
C MET A 136 -4.82 -14.63 8.59
N GLN A 137 -3.54 -15.01 8.67
CA GLN A 137 -2.91 -15.92 7.73
C GLN A 137 -3.51 -17.32 7.87
N TRP A 138 -3.76 -17.95 6.73
CA TRP A 138 -4.21 -19.32 6.68
C TRP A 138 -3.05 -20.26 7.00
N ASP A 139 -3.19 -21.03 8.06
CA ASP A 139 -2.18 -21.95 8.56
C ASP A 139 -2.82 -23.30 8.94
N GLU A 140 -2.11 -24.13 9.71
CA GLU A 140 -2.61 -25.44 10.15
C GLU A 140 -3.91 -25.36 10.96
N SER A 141 -4.26 -24.21 11.56
CA SER A 141 -5.52 -24.03 12.28
C SER A 141 -6.76 -24.09 11.37
N GLU A 142 -6.58 -23.88 10.07
CA GLU A 142 -7.61 -24.03 9.04
C GLU A 142 -7.73 -25.49 8.54
N GLY A 143 -6.97 -26.42 9.12
CA GLY A 143 -6.98 -27.83 8.73
C GLY A 143 -6.25 -28.13 7.42
N ILE A 144 -5.39 -27.21 6.98
CA ILE A 144 -4.49 -27.36 5.82
C ILE A 144 -3.07 -27.65 6.28
N ASP A 145 -2.22 -28.13 5.36
CA ASP A 145 -0.79 -28.30 5.62
C ASP A 145 0.05 -27.36 4.75
N GLN A 146 1.35 -27.25 5.03
CA GLN A 146 2.27 -26.34 4.34
C GLN A 146 2.43 -26.61 2.83
N SER A 147 1.99 -27.76 2.33
CA SER A 147 1.97 -28.07 0.90
C SER A 147 0.71 -27.59 0.19
N ASP A 148 -0.32 -27.17 0.94
CA ASP A 148 -1.52 -26.56 0.38
C ASP A 148 -1.20 -25.18 -0.19
N THR A 149 -1.69 -24.91 -1.40
CA THR A 149 -1.56 -23.60 -2.05
C THR A 149 -2.22 -22.44 -1.33
N ALA A 150 -3.14 -22.72 -0.40
CA ALA A 150 -3.79 -21.73 0.46
C ALA A 150 -2.92 -21.33 1.68
N TYR A 151 -1.89 -22.11 2.02
CA TYR A 151 -1.06 -21.88 3.20
C TYR A 151 -0.31 -20.53 3.10
N GLY A 152 -0.36 -19.74 4.17
CA GLY A 152 0.15 -18.37 4.25
C GLY A 152 -0.71 -17.32 3.53
N GLY A 153 -1.78 -17.73 2.85
CA GLY A 153 -2.69 -16.80 2.18
C GLY A 153 -3.60 -16.05 3.16
N ALA A 154 -4.22 -14.97 2.70
CA ALA A 154 -5.28 -14.29 3.43
C ALA A 154 -6.45 -13.90 2.52
N GLY A 155 -7.66 -13.95 3.09
CA GLY A 155 -8.91 -13.49 2.47
C GLY A 155 -9.48 -12.29 3.23
N TYR A 156 -10.77 -12.01 3.10
CA TYR A 156 -11.42 -10.88 3.79
C TYR A 156 -11.62 -11.09 5.31
N GLY A 157 -11.64 -12.34 5.77
CA GLY A 157 -11.86 -12.69 7.18
C GLY A 157 -13.24 -13.29 7.51
N SER A 158 -14.00 -13.69 6.50
CA SER A 158 -15.32 -14.34 6.60
C SER A 158 -15.31 -15.85 6.25
N HIS A 159 -14.16 -16.52 6.34
CA HIS A 159 -13.95 -17.99 6.22
C HIS A 159 -14.42 -18.67 4.91
N GLU A 160 -14.20 -18.06 3.74
CA GLU A 160 -14.43 -18.78 2.47
C GLU A 160 -13.15 -19.43 1.92
N ARG A 161 -12.09 -18.63 1.75
CA ARG A 161 -10.75 -19.01 1.23
C ARG A 161 -9.84 -17.78 1.16
N PRO A 162 -8.52 -17.95 1.08
CA PRO A 162 -7.64 -16.85 0.73
C PRO A 162 -7.76 -16.49 -0.76
N ASP A 163 -7.34 -15.28 -1.10
CA ASP A 163 -7.21 -14.83 -2.48
C ASP A 163 -5.95 -13.98 -2.69
N MET A 164 -5.51 -13.88 -3.95
CA MET A 164 -4.27 -13.21 -4.30
C MET A 164 -4.25 -11.72 -3.94
N SER A 165 -5.39 -11.04 -4.02
CA SER A 165 -5.44 -9.59 -3.78
C SER A 165 -5.35 -9.25 -2.31
N ASN A 166 -6.09 -9.95 -1.46
CA ASN A 166 -6.04 -9.76 -0.01
C ASN A 166 -4.71 -10.25 0.58
N THR A 167 -4.13 -11.31 0.02
CA THR A 167 -2.77 -11.72 0.36
C THR A 167 -1.75 -10.63 -0.02
N GLN A 168 -1.88 -10.04 -1.20
CA GLN A 168 -0.98 -8.95 -1.63
C GLN A 168 -1.06 -7.72 -0.71
N PHE A 169 -2.27 -7.27 -0.34
CA PHE A 169 -2.41 -6.12 0.55
C PHE A 169 -1.79 -6.37 1.93
N MET A 170 -1.97 -7.57 2.47
CA MET A 170 -1.36 -7.97 3.73
C MET A 170 0.18 -7.96 3.64
N LEU A 171 0.75 -8.52 2.57
CA LEU A 171 2.20 -8.51 2.32
C LEU A 171 2.75 -7.09 2.14
N ASP A 172 2.04 -6.22 1.43
CA ASP A 172 2.42 -4.81 1.29
C ASP A 172 2.41 -4.09 2.65
N ALA A 173 1.44 -4.40 3.51
CA ALA A 173 1.34 -3.85 4.85
C ALA A 173 2.50 -4.32 5.74
N PHE A 174 2.86 -5.61 5.68
CA PHE A 174 4.05 -6.16 6.35
C PHE A 174 5.34 -5.50 5.86
N ALA A 175 5.51 -5.37 4.55
CA ALA A 175 6.68 -4.72 3.97
C ALA A 175 6.78 -3.25 4.40
N ALA A 176 5.66 -2.52 4.42
CA ALA A 176 5.62 -1.14 4.88
C ALA A 176 6.01 -1.03 6.37
N ALA A 177 5.51 -1.96 7.21
CA ALA A 177 5.85 -2.05 8.62
C ALA A 177 7.30 -2.50 8.90
N GLY A 178 8.06 -2.83 7.86
CA GLY A 178 9.48 -3.16 7.96
C GLY A 178 9.77 -4.62 8.30
N LEU A 179 8.80 -5.52 8.13
CA LEU A 179 9.03 -6.95 8.31
C LEU A 179 10.01 -7.45 7.25
N THR A 180 10.85 -8.39 7.65
CA THR A 180 11.80 -9.03 6.72
C THR A 180 11.09 -10.14 5.93
N LYS A 181 11.64 -10.50 4.77
CA LYS A 181 11.13 -11.63 3.97
C LYS A 181 11.20 -12.99 4.67
N ASP A 182 11.94 -13.07 5.77
CA ASP A 182 12.17 -14.29 6.57
C ASP A 182 11.41 -14.21 7.91
N ASP A 183 10.56 -13.20 8.09
CA ASP A 183 9.71 -13.03 9.27
C ASP A 183 8.59 -14.09 9.23
N PRO A 184 8.42 -14.90 10.31
CA PRO A 184 7.53 -16.06 10.33
C PRO A 184 6.05 -15.69 10.47
#